data_AF-A0A2V8SNS1-F1
#
_entry.id   AF-A0A2V8SNS1-F1
#
_cell.length_a   1.000
_cell.length_b   1.000
_cell.length_c   1.000
_cell.angle_alpha   90.00
_cell.angle_beta   90.00
_cell.angle_gamma   90.00
#
_symmetry.space_group_name_H-M   'P 1'
#
loop_
_entity.id
_entity.type
_entity.pdbx_description
1 polymer ?
#
loop_
_entity_poly.entity_id
_entity_poly.type
_entity_poly.pdbx_seq_one_letter_code
_entity_poly.pdbx_strand_id
1 'polypeptide(L)'
;MKHEIPFRIIVDGPLDGVAIRVQKGKNDLLEPSSVAGSKVSFEFEITVDVDGDAPNFLGKFAQGPKDSRFVYVNSGTYAGQHPTAWGRRAKLSLMSITKQQVQNAIENGSIIETTMPGVGRDGGPTCASVKGLEWKVVSK
;
A
#
# COMPACT_ATOMS: atom_id res chain seq x y z
N MET A 1 -5.69 20.74 -7.97
CA MET A 1 -6.94 20.28 -7.38
C MET A 1 -6.61 19.05 -6.56
N LYS A 2 -7.35 18.81 -5.48
CA LYS A 2 -7.15 17.62 -4.64
C LYS A 2 -8.33 16.67 -4.81
N HIS A 3 -8.04 15.39 -4.94
CA HIS A 3 -9.04 14.33 -5.09
C HIS A 3 -8.78 13.22 -4.08
N GLU A 4 -9.82 12.68 -3.47
CA GLU A 4 -9.74 11.41 -2.77
C GLU A 4 -9.82 10.29 -3.80
N ILE A 5 -8.79 9.44 -3.84
CA ILE A 5 -8.72 8.34 -4.79
C ILE A 5 -8.65 7.02 -4.00
N PRO A 6 -9.46 6.02 -4.35
CA PRO A 6 -9.37 4.71 -3.71
C PRO A 6 -8.10 3.98 -4.17
N PHE A 7 -7.48 3.28 -3.24
CA PHE A 7 -6.30 2.46 -3.43
C PHE A 7 -6.57 1.05 -2.92
N ARG A 8 -5.99 0.05 -3.62
CA ARG A 8 -5.94 -1.34 -3.15
C ARG A 8 -4.52 -1.86 -3.12
N ILE A 9 -4.14 -2.49 -2.01
CA ILE A 9 -2.92 -3.29 -1.93
C ILE A 9 -3.34 -4.74 -1.71
N ILE A 10 -2.83 -5.63 -2.56
CA ILE A 10 -2.98 -7.07 -2.42
C ILE A 10 -1.63 -7.64 -1.99
N VAL A 11 -1.62 -8.34 -0.87
CA VAL A 11 -0.47 -9.14 -0.42
C VAL A 11 -0.74 -10.58 -0.81
N ASP A 12 0.09 -11.11 -1.73
CA ASP A 12 -0.06 -12.47 -2.25
C ASP A 12 0.89 -13.43 -1.55
N GLY A 13 0.34 -14.48 -0.94
CA GLY A 13 1.07 -15.46 -0.15
C GLY A 13 1.79 -14.86 1.05
N PRO A 14 1.11 -14.18 2.00
CA PRO A 14 1.74 -13.82 3.27
C PRO A 14 2.16 -15.06 4.05
N LEU A 15 3.16 -14.91 4.91
CA LEU A 15 3.62 -16.00 5.77
C LEU A 15 2.51 -16.41 6.76
N ASP A 16 2.23 -17.71 6.84
CA ASP A 16 1.19 -18.25 7.70
C ASP A 16 1.38 -17.84 9.17
N GLY A 17 0.28 -17.47 9.82
CA GLY A 17 0.28 -17.06 11.23
C GLY A 17 0.94 -15.71 11.50
N VAL A 18 1.37 -14.95 10.48
CA VAL A 18 1.93 -13.60 10.63
C VAL A 18 0.90 -12.54 10.26
N ALA A 19 0.56 -11.67 11.20
CA ALA A 19 -0.36 -10.57 10.92
C ALA A 19 0.25 -9.58 9.93
N ILE A 20 -0.57 -9.09 9.00
CA ILE A 20 -0.23 -8.03 8.04
C ILE A 20 -1.22 -6.89 8.16
N ARG A 21 -0.75 -5.64 8.22
CA ARG A 21 -1.57 -4.44 8.32
C ARG A 21 -0.98 -3.28 7.52
N VAL A 22 -1.81 -2.40 6.96
CA VAL A 22 -1.33 -1.15 6.34
C VAL A 22 -1.19 -0.06 7.40
N GLN A 23 -0.09 0.68 7.40
CA GLN A 23 0.12 1.75 8.37
C GLN A 23 -0.70 3.00 8.02
N LYS A 24 -1.38 3.56 9.03
CA LYS A 24 -2.15 4.80 8.96
C LYS A 24 -1.55 5.83 9.93
N GLY A 25 -0.88 6.84 9.39
CA GLY A 25 -0.20 7.86 10.19
C GLY A 25 0.98 7.28 10.97
N LYS A 26 1.10 7.61 12.25
CA LYS A 26 2.22 7.18 13.09
C LYS A 26 2.00 5.80 13.71
N ASN A 27 0.81 5.58 14.29
CA ASN A 27 0.57 4.42 15.16
C ASN A 27 -0.65 3.59 14.76
N ASP A 28 -1.54 4.12 13.91
CA ASP A 28 -2.76 3.41 13.56
C ASP A 28 -2.46 2.35 12.48
N LEU A 29 -3.24 1.28 12.52
CA LEU A 29 -3.14 0.15 11.59
C LEU A 29 -4.50 -0.05 10.92
N LEU A 30 -4.47 -0.29 9.62
CA LEU A 30 -5.63 -0.67 8.84
C LEU A 30 -5.68 -2.20 8.75
N GLU A 31 -6.81 -2.75 9.19
CA GLU A 31 -7.19 -4.15 9.07
C GLU A 31 -7.40 -4.54 7.60
N PRO A 32 -7.20 -5.82 7.22
CA PRO A 32 -7.55 -6.30 5.88
C PRO A 32 -9.02 -6.03 5.55
N SER A 33 -9.29 -5.57 4.34
CA SER A 33 -10.66 -5.45 3.82
C SER A 33 -11.21 -6.80 3.37
N SER A 34 -10.35 -7.73 2.95
CA SER A 34 -10.72 -9.10 2.63
C SER A 34 -9.53 -10.07 2.70
N VAL A 35 -9.84 -11.35 2.89
CA VAL A 35 -8.89 -12.48 2.81
C VAL A 35 -9.53 -13.55 1.93
N ALA A 36 -8.89 -13.90 0.83
CA ALA A 36 -9.38 -14.86 -0.15
C ALA A 36 -8.25 -15.77 -0.63
N GLY A 37 -8.28 -17.05 -0.22
CA GLY A 37 -7.17 -17.97 -0.48
C GLY A 37 -5.86 -17.44 0.09
N SER A 38 -4.82 -17.35 -0.75
CA SER A 38 -3.51 -16.79 -0.39
C SER A 38 -3.44 -15.26 -0.45
N LYS A 39 -4.53 -14.56 -0.73
CA LYS A 39 -4.53 -13.10 -0.95
C LYS A 39 -5.16 -12.36 0.21
N VAL A 40 -4.45 -11.33 0.69
CA VAL A 40 -4.93 -10.40 1.71
C VAL A 40 -5.00 -9.01 1.09
N SER A 41 -6.18 -8.42 1.07
CA SER A 41 -6.42 -7.12 0.45
C SER A 41 -6.63 -6.02 1.49
N PHE A 42 -6.18 -4.83 1.15
CA PHE A 42 -6.40 -3.61 1.92
C PHE A 42 -6.93 -2.54 0.99
N GLU A 43 -8.02 -1.89 1.37
CA GLU A 43 -8.59 -0.75 0.63
C GLU A 43 -8.62 0.49 1.52
N PHE A 44 -8.21 1.62 0.95
CA PHE A 44 -8.16 2.91 1.64
C PHE A 44 -8.12 4.04 0.63
N GLU A 45 -8.32 5.27 1.10
CA GLU A 45 -8.27 6.46 0.25
C GLU A 45 -6.97 7.23 0.48
N ILE A 46 -6.43 7.77 -0.60
CA ILE A 46 -5.32 8.72 -0.59
C ILE A 46 -5.80 10.02 -1.24
N THR A 47 -5.59 11.14 -0.55
CA THR A 47 -5.71 12.46 -1.15
C THR A 47 -4.57 12.68 -2.14
N VAL A 48 -4.89 12.93 -3.41
CA VAL A 48 -3.91 13.21 -4.47
C VAL A 48 -4.06 14.65 -4.95
N ASP A 49 -2.97 15.40 -4.88
CA ASP A 49 -2.85 16.74 -5.45
C ASP A 49 -2.28 16.65 -6.87
N VAL A 50 -3.02 17.18 -7.85
CA VAL A 50 -2.70 17.11 -9.28
C VAL A 50 -2.27 18.44 -9.90
N ASP A 51 -2.10 19.51 -9.11
CA ASP A 51 -1.70 20.83 -9.63
C ASP A 51 -0.25 20.88 -10.14
N GLY A 52 0.60 19.95 -9.68
CA GLY A 52 2.00 19.88 -10.10
C GLY A 52 2.24 19.13 -11.41
N ASP A 53 3.51 19.11 -11.81
CA ASP A 53 3.99 18.31 -12.93
C ASP A 53 3.79 16.80 -12.68
N ALA A 54 3.95 16.38 -11.42
CA ALA A 54 3.72 15.03 -10.95
C ALA A 54 2.66 15.04 -9.82
N PRO A 55 1.86 13.96 -9.69
CA PRO A 55 0.92 13.83 -8.59
C PRO A 55 1.67 13.80 -7.24
N ASN A 56 1.11 14.50 -6.25
CA ASN A 56 1.60 14.45 -4.88
C ASN A 56 0.58 13.74 -3.99
N PHE A 57 0.99 12.61 -3.44
CA PHE A 57 0.18 11.77 -2.56
C PHE A 57 0.26 12.29 -1.12
N LEU A 58 -0.89 12.47 -0.49
CA LEU A 58 -1.04 13.11 0.82
C LEU A 58 -1.88 12.22 1.76
N GLY A 59 -2.04 12.68 3.00
CA GLY A 59 -2.87 12.01 3.99
C GLY A 59 -2.14 10.92 4.78
N LYS A 60 -2.88 10.19 5.61
CA LYS A 60 -2.31 9.30 6.64
C LYS A 60 -1.65 8.05 6.06
N PHE A 61 -2.02 7.62 4.86
CA PHE A 61 -1.47 6.42 4.23
C PHE A 61 -0.22 6.71 3.38
N ALA A 62 -0.04 7.95 2.91
CA ALA A 62 1.13 8.39 2.15
C ALA A 62 2.24 8.93 3.09
N GLN A 63 3.31 8.18 3.22
CA GLN A 63 4.46 8.45 4.09
C GLN A 63 5.66 8.95 3.28
N GLY A 64 6.69 9.48 3.94
CA GLY A 64 7.90 10.03 3.30
C GLY A 64 7.72 11.47 2.80
N PRO A 65 8.75 12.12 2.23
CA PRO A 65 8.62 13.46 1.63
C PRO A 65 7.95 13.42 0.24
N LYS A 66 7.65 14.61 -0.33
CA LYS A 66 6.89 14.79 -1.59
C LYS A 66 7.46 14.00 -2.78
N ASP A 67 8.78 13.90 -2.87
CA ASP A 67 9.53 13.27 -3.96
C ASP A 67 9.80 11.76 -3.74
N SER A 68 9.37 11.21 -2.60
CA SER A 68 9.56 9.80 -2.27
C SER A 68 8.41 9.29 -1.40
N ARG A 69 7.18 9.52 -1.86
CA ARG A 69 5.97 9.03 -1.20
C ARG A 69 5.85 7.51 -1.29
N PHE A 70 5.42 6.88 -0.21
CA PHE A 70 5.19 5.44 -0.15
C PHE A 70 4.08 5.06 0.85
N VAL A 71 3.55 3.85 0.73
CA VAL A 71 2.69 3.20 1.74
C VAL A 71 3.50 2.17 2.52
N TYR A 72 3.29 2.06 3.83
CA TYR A 72 3.85 0.99 4.64
C TYR A 72 2.88 -0.19 4.74
N VAL A 73 3.36 -1.39 4.43
CA VAL A 73 2.73 -2.66 4.78
C VAL A 73 3.56 -3.30 5.89
N ASN A 74 2.95 -3.45 7.07
CA ASN A 74 3.61 -3.94 8.27
C ASN A 74 3.32 -5.42 8.48
N SER A 75 4.25 -6.12 9.15
CA SER A 75 4.10 -7.51 9.55
C SER A 75 4.56 -7.76 10.98
N GLY A 76 3.94 -8.75 11.64
CA GLY A 76 4.28 -9.16 13.00
C GLY A 76 4.10 -8.04 14.02
N THR A 77 5.11 -7.74 14.83
CA THR A 77 5.09 -6.69 15.86
C THR A 77 4.65 -5.33 15.32
N TYR A 78 5.12 -4.93 14.13
CA TYR A 78 4.70 -3.65 13.54
C TYR A 78 3.27 -3.68 12.98
N ALA A 79 2.67 -4.86 12.86
CA ALA A 79 1.26 -5.08 12.57
C ALA A 79 0.42 -5.34 13.83
N GLY A 80 0.96 -5.09 15.04
CA GLY A 80 0.25 -5.24 16.31
C GLY A 80 0.21 -6.67 16.85
N GLN A 81 0.93 -7.62 16.25
CA GLN A 81 0.96 -9.00 16.73
C GLN A 81 1.99 -9.20 17.83
N HIS A 82 1.56 -9.76 18.97
CA HIS A 82 2.42 -10.16 20.07
C HIS A 82 1.89 -11.45 20.74
N PRO A 83 2.75 -12.41 21.11
CA PRO A 83 4.17 -12.51 20.77
C PRO A 83 4.38 -12.95 19.30
N THR A 84 5.51 -12.59 18.71
CA THR A 84 5.94 -13.04 17.38
C THR A 84 7.44 -12.79 17.19
N ALA A 85 8.10 -13.60 16.37
CA ALA A 85 9.50 -13.40 16.01
C ALA A 85 9.68 -12.34 14.90
N TRP A 86 8.59 -11.89 14.27
CA TRP A 86 8.62 -11.00 13.12
C TRP A 86 8.31 -9.55 13.50
N GLY A 87 9.07 -8.61 12.95
CA GLY A 87 8.80 -7.18 13.07
C GLY A 87 9.34 -6.45 11.84
N ARG A 88 8.59 -6.48 10.74
CA ARG A 88 9.05 -5.94 9.45
C ARG A 88 8.06 -4.94 8.84
N ARG A 89 8.59 -4.04 8.01
CA ARG A 89 7.82 -3.08 7.21
C ARG A 89 8.30 -3.10 5.76
N ALA A 90 7.37 -3.18 4.83
CA ALA A 90 7.60 -3.02 3.39
C ALA A 90 7.14 -1.62 2.94
N LYS A 91 7.96 -0.94 2.14
CA LYS A 91 7.65 0.35 1.50
C LYS A 91 7.21 0.09 0.07
N LEU A 92 5.98 0.48 -0.22
CA LEU A 92 5.40 0.44 -1.56
C LEU A 92 5.44 1.85 -2.10
N SER A 93 6.40 2.12 -3.00
CA SER A 93 6.56 3.45 -3.60
C SER A 93 5.31 3.85 -4.37
N LEU A 94 4.84 5.07 -4.17
CA LEU A 94 3.76 5.69 -4.96
C LEU A 94 4.32 6.43 -6.18
N MET A 95 5.64 6.60 -6.26
CA MET A 95 6.28 7.45 -7.27
C MET A 95 6.25 6.86 -8.70
N SER A 96 5.90 5.59 -8.86
CA SER A 96 5.68 4.98 -10.18
C SER A 96 4.27 5.21 -10.73
N ILE A 97 3.36 5.78 -9.94
CA ILE A 97 2.00 6.10 -10.39
C ILE A 97 2.04 7.36 -11.23
N THR A 98 1.55 7.26 -12.46
CA THR A 98 1.57 8.36 -13.43
C THR A 98 0.38 9.30 -13.26
N LYS A 99 0.51 10.54 -13.76
CA LYS A 99 -0.59 11.52 -13.84
C LYS A 99 -1.79 10.98 -14.63
N GLN A 100 -1.52 10.23 -15.70
CA GLN A 100 -2.56 9.60 -16.52
C GLN A 100 -3.36 8.55 -15.75
N GLN A 101 -2.71 7.74 -14.90
CA GLN A 101 -3.40 6.76 -14.07
C GLN A 101 -4.27 7.45 -13.02
N VAL A 102 -3.77 8.52 -12.41
CA VAL A 102 -4.53 9.35 -11.46
C VAL A 102 -5.77 9.96 -12.13
N GLN A 103 -5.61 10.55 -13.32
CA GLN A 103 -6.73 11.11 -14.08
C GLN A 103 -7.77 10.05 -14.45
N ASN A 104 -7.32 8.91 -14.97
CA ASN A 104 -8.19 7.80 -15.34
C ASN A 104 -8.98 7.27 -14.12
N ALA A 105 -8.34 7.20 -12.95
CA ALA A 105 -9.02 6.83 -11.70
C ALA A 105 -10.10 7.83 -11.29
N ILE A 106 -9.83 9.14 -11.43
CA ILE A 106 -10.78 10.21 -11.11
C ILE A 106 -11.99 10.18 -12.07
N GLU A 107 -11.73 10.14 -13.38
CA GLU A 107 -12.76 10.22 -14.41
C GLU A 107 -13.73 9.04 -14.37
N ASN A 108 -13.20 7.83 -14.11
CA ASN A 108 -13.98 6.60 -14.15
C ASN A 108 -14.38 6.07 -12.77
N GLY A 109 -14.10 6.81 -11.68
CA GLY A 109 -14.33 6.33 -10.31
C GLY A 109 -13.62 4.99 -10.01
N SER A 110 -12.47 4.76 -10.63
CA SER A 110 -11.70 3.52 -10.58
C SER A 110 -10.73 3.50 -9.39
N ILE A 111 -10.21 2.32 -9.06
CA ILE A 111 -9.27 2.09 -7.96
C ILE A 111 -7.85 1.90 -8.47
N ILE A 112 -6.86 2.47 -7.77
CA ILE A 112 -5.44 2.27 -8.07
C ILE A 112 -4.93 1.08 -7.25
N GLU A 113 -4.60 -0.01 -7.92
CA GLU A 113 -4.27 -1.30 -7.31
C GLU A 113 -2.81 -1.69 -7.53
N THR A 114 -2.22 -2.34 -6.54
CA THR A 114 -0.97 -3.09 -6.73
C THR A 114 -0.99 -4.43 -6.00
N THR A 115 -0.12 -5.34 -6.42
CA THR A 115 0.13 -6.61 -5.73
C THR A 115 1.60 -6.69 -5.32
N MET A 116 1.85 -7.14 -4.09
CA MET A 116 3.19 -7.44 -3.58
C MET A 116 3.28 -8.89 -3.09
N PRO A 117 4.45 -9.54 -3.17
CA PRO A 117 4.65 -10.82 -2.52
C PRO A 117 4.62 -10.64 -1.00
N GLY A 118 3.98 -11.57 -0.30
CA GLY A 118 3.94 -11.58 1.17
C GLY A 118 5.21 -12.12 1.82
N VAL A 119 5.97 -12.96 1.11
CA VAL A 119 7.24 -13.54 1.55
C VAL A 119 8.40 -12.97 0.74
N GLY A 120 9.43 -12.50 1.46
CA GLY A 120 10.67 -11.99 0.90
C GLY A 120 11.65 -13.09 0.50
N ARG A 121 12.76 -12.70 -0.13
CA ARG A 121 13.80 -13.64 -0.61
C ARG A 121 14.47 -14.44 0.50
N ASP A 122 14.42 -13.95 1.74
CA ASP A 122 15.00 -14.58 2.91
C ASP A 122 14.01 -15.51 3.65
N GLY A 123 12.83 -15.76 3.07
CA GLY A 123 11.79 -16.61 3.64
C GLY A 123 10.96 -15.97 4.75
N GLY A 124 11.31 -14.76 5.20
CA GLY A 124 10.50 -13.99 6.15
C GLY A 124 9.47 -13.11 5.43
N PRO A 125 8.62 -12.37 6.17
CA PRO A 125 7.72 -11.40 5.57
C PRO A 125 8.46 -10.37 4.72
N THR A 126 7.88 -9.98 3.58
CA THR A 126 8.46 -8.93 2.71
C THR A 126 8.72 -7.65 3.50
N CYS A 127 9.87 -7.02 3.23
CA CYS A 127 10.33 -5.85 3.97
C CYS A 127 11.17 -4.90 3.11
N ALA A 128 11.54 -3.76 3.70
CA ALA A 128 12.28 -2.68 3.04
C ALA A 128 11.55 -2.17 1.78
N SER A 129 12.26 -1.58 0.82
CA SER A 129 11.64 -1.11 -0.42
C SER A 129 11.32 -2.28 -1.35
N VAL A 130 10.04 -2.43 -1.71
CA VAL A 130 9.60 -3.44 -2.68
C VAL A 130 10.01 -2.99 -4.09
N LYS A 131 10.83 -3.80 -4.78
CA LYS A 131 11.30 -3.53 -6.14
C LYS A 131 10.32 -4.10 -7.17
N GLY A 132 10.23 -3.44 -8.34
CA GLY A 132 9.38 -3.91 -9.45
C GLY A 132 7.88 -3.79 -9.20
N LEU A 133 7.47 -2.93 -8.26
CA LEU A 133 6.07 -2.71 -7.94
C LEU A 133 5.37 -1.97 -9.09
N GLU A 134 4.31 -2.58 -9.62
CA GLU A 134 3.45 -1.99 -10.65
C GLU A 134 2.10 -1.60 -10.06
N TRP A 135 1.70 -0.34 -10.26
CA TRP A 135 0.35 0.13 -9.96
C TRP A 135 -0.50 0.11 -11.23
N LYS A 136 -1.76 -0.27 -11.10
CA LYS A 136 -2.72 -0.40 -12.20
C LYS A 136 -4.03 0.29 -11.84
N VAL A 137 -4.73 0.84 -12.83
CA VAL A 137 -6.09 1.37 -12.64
C VAL A 137 -7.04 0.24 -12.99
N VAL A 138 -7.92 -0.12 -12.06
CA VAL A 138 -8.93 -1.17 -12.25
C VAL A 138 -10.30 -0.64 -11.87
N SER A 139 -11.35 -1.15 -12.50
CA SER A 139 -12.72 -0.84 -12.10
C SER A 139 -12.95 -1.29 -10.65
N LYS A 140 -13.68 -0.48 -9.88
CA LYS A 140 -13.96 -0.76 -8.48
C LYS A 140 -14.81 -2.02 -8.30
#